data_AF-A0AAU6TE34-F1
#
_entry.id   AF-A0AAU6TE34-F1
#
_cell.length_a   1.000
_cell.length_b   1.000
_cell.length_c   1.000
_cell.angle_alpha   90.00
_cell.angle_beta   90.00
_cell.angle_gamma   90.00
#
_symmetry.space_group_name_H-M   'P 1'
#
loop_
_entity.id
_entity.type
_entity.pdbx_description
1 polymer ?
#
loop_
_entity_poly.entity_id
_entity_poly.type
_entity_poly.pdbx_seq_one_letter_code
_entity_poly.pdbx_strand_id
1 'polypeptide(L)'
;MTHFSPQNLDSPALIERKVYWQAEPTGDLSACVAGQVEMFRDLHEMRVYLSMTYPDTVFELVEVTEDTWQGFYDQGVFFDDWS
;
A
#
# COMPACT_ATOMS: atom_id res chain seq x y z
N MET A 1 -31.93 23.25 29.54
CA MET A 1 -31.71 22.76 28.18
C MET A 1 -30.21 22.71 27.94
N THR A 2 -29.61 21.56 28.19
CA THR A 2 -28.17 21.32 28.00
C THR A 2 -27.94 21.05 26.52
N HIS A 3 -27.16 21.93 25.88
CA HIS A 3 -26.72 21.73 24.49
C HIS A 3 -25.81 20.50 24.43
N PHE A 4 -26.30 19.42 23.82
CA PHE A 4 -25.45 18.34 23.37
C PHE A 4 -24.80 18.78 22.05
N SER A 5 -23.53 19.13 22.08
CA SER A 5 -22.71 19.15 20.87
C SER A 5 -22.58 17.71 20.37
N PRO A 6 -22.96 17.38 19.11
CA PRO A 6 -22.63 16.10 18.55
C PRO A 6 -21.11 15.99 18.47
N GLN A 7 -20.64 14.85 18.95
CA GLN A 7 -19.24 14.50 19.13
C GLN A 7 -18.52 14.58 17.78
N ASN A 8 -17.24 14.94 17.86
CA ASN A 8 -16.28 14.80 16.77
C ASN A 8 -16.57 13.48 16.05
N LEU A 9 -16.96 13.56 14.78
CA LEU A 9 -17.02 12.40 13.92
C LEU A 9 -15.55 11.98 13.77
N ASP A 10 -15.09 11.06 14.61
CA ASP A 10 -13.83 10.36 14.41
C ASP A 10 -13.89 9.78 13.00
N SER A 11 -13.32 10.49 12.03
CA SER A 11 -12.99 9.89 10.75
C SER A 11 -12.24 8.61 11.08
N PRO A 12 -12.61 7.44 10.52
CA PRO A 12 -11.84 6.23 10.76
C PRO A 12 -10.38 6.57 10.48
N ALA A 13 -9.52 6.36 11.47
CA ALA A 13 -8.10 6.62 11.31
C ALA A 13 -7.64 5.77 10.12
N LEU A 14 -7.37 6.44 9.00
CA LEU A 14 -6.92 5.76 7.79
C LEU A 14 -5.65 5.01 8.13
N ILE A 15 -5.61 3.73 7.77
CA ILE A 15 -4.44 2.90 8.02
C ILE A 15 -3.38 3.31 7.01
N GLU A 16 -2.18 3.67 7.46
CA GLU A 16 -1.06 3.94 6.54
C GLU A 16 -0.29 2.65 6.26
N ARG A 17 -0.14 2.29 4.99
CA ARG A 17 0.63 1.12 4.55
C ARG A 17 1.59 1.49 3.43
N LYS A 18 2.72 0.80 3.38
CA LYS A 18 3.70 0.92 2.29
C LYS A 18 3.50 -0.22 1.29
N VAL A 19 3.50 0.13 0.01
CA VAL A 19 3.50 -0.82 -1.09
C VAL A 19 4.82 -0.69 -1.81
N TYR A 20 5.60 -1.76 -1.78
CA TYR A 20 6.90 -1.83 -2.40
C TYR A 20 6.74 -2.36 -3.82
N TRP A 21 7.12 -1.57 -4.82
CA TRP A 21 6.94 -1.90 -6.23
C TRP A 21 8.25 -1.76 -7.01
N GLN A 22 8.43 -2.53 -8.07
CA GLN A 22 9.57 -2.40 -8.99
C GLN A 22 9.08 -2.48 -10.44
N ALA A 23 9.84 -1.86 -11.35
CA ALA A 23 9.60 -2.01 -12.78
C ALA A 23 10.24 -3.32 -13.28
N GLU A 24 9.44 -4.15 -13.95
CA GLU A 24 9.91 -5.38 -14.57
C GLU A 24 10.53 -5.11 -15.95
N PRO A 25 11.51 -5.92 -16.38
CA PRO A 25 12.09 -5.81 -17.73
C PRO A 25 11.08 -5.98 -18.87
N THR A 26 9.91 -6.59 -18.59
CA THR A 26 8.82 -6.78 -19.54
C THR A 26 8.05 -5.48 -19.83
N GLY A 27 8.24 -4.45 -19.00
CA GLY A 27 7.50 -3.18 -19.07
C GLY A 27 6.31 -3.12 -18.11
N ASP A 28 6.02 -4.19 -17.39
CA ASP A 28 5.02 -4.23 -16.31
C ASP A 28 5.65 -3.77 -14.98
N LEU A 29 4.82 -3.59 -13.96
CA LEU A 29 5.21 -3.31 -12.59
C LEU A 29 4.86 -4.52 -11.71
N SER A 30 5.78 -4.94 -10.86
CA SER A 30 5.47 -5.88 -9.79
C SER A 30 5.41 -5.15 -8.46
N ALA A 31 4.44 -5.49 -7.61
CA ALA A 31 4.34 -4.89 -6.28
C ALA A 31 3.95 -5.92 -5.22
N CYS A 32 4.53 -5.76 -4.04
CA CYS A 32 4.19 -6.57 -2.87
C CYS A 32 2.99 -5.94 -2.15
N VAL A 33 1.85 -6.62 -2.20
CA VAL A 33 0.58 -6.23 -1.60
C VAL A 33 0.14 -7.34 -0.64
N ALA A 34 0.00 -7.03 0.65
CA ALA A 34 -0.40 -8.00 1.68
C ALA A 34 0.36 -9.34 1.61
N GLY A 35 1.70 -9.29 1.50
CA GLY A 35 2.52 -10.49 1.45
C GLY A 35 2.47 -11.27 0.12
N GLN A 36 1.76 -10.77 -0.89
CA GLN A 36 1.66 -11.37 -2.22
C GLN A 36 2.28 -10.46 -3.27
N VAL A 37 2.85 -11.05 -4.33
CA VAL A 37 3.37 -10.30 -5.48
C VAL A 37 2.27 -10.19 -6.52
N GLU A 38 1.81 -8.97 -6.75
CA GLU A 38 0.82 -8.62 -7.77
C GLU A 38 1.51 -7.94 -8.96
N MET A 39 0.96 -8.12 -10.17
CA MET A 39 1.49 -7.54 -11.41
C MET A 39 0.50 -6.51 -11.96
N PHE A 40 1.02 -5.35 -12.37
CA PHE A 40 0.25 -4.22 -12.88
C PHE A 40 0.90 -3.69 -14.15
N ARG A 41 0.11 -3.11 -15.06
CA ARG A 41 0.64 -2.49 -16.29
C ARG A 41 1.31 -1.16 -16.01
N ASP A 42 0.77 -0.42 -15.04
CA ASP A 42 1.26 0.91 -14.68
C ASP A 42 0.83 1.31 -13.25
N LEU A 43 1.38 2.42 -12.76
CA LEU A 43 1.11 2.92 -11.41
C LEU A 43 -0.35 3.35 -11.20
N HIS A 44 -1.07 3.71 -12.27
CA HIS A 44 -2.47 4.09 -12.18
C HIS A 44 -3.34 2.86 -11.91
N GLU A 45 -3.14 1.76 -12.66
CA GLU A 45 -3.82 0.49 -12.41
C GLU A 45 -3.59 0.00 -10.97
N MET A 46 -2.34 0.04 -10.50
CA MET A 46 -2.00 -0.33 -9.12
C MET A 46 -2.74 0.53 -8.09
N ARG A 47 -2.77 1.87 -8.25
CA ARG A 47 -3.48 2.77 -7.34
C ARG A 47 -4.99 2.52 -7.30
N VAL A 48 -5.59 2.23 -8.46
CA VAL A 48 -7.01 1.89 -8.55
C VAL A 48 -7.29 0.58 -7.83
N TYR A 49 -6.50 -0.45 -8.08
CA TYR A 49 -6.60 -1.74 -7.40
C TYR A 49 -6.51 -1.59 -5.87
N LEU A 50 -5.48 -0.90 -5.38
CA LEU A 50 -5.28 -0.69 -3.95
C LEU A 50 -6.45 0.06 -3.30
N SER A 51 -6.96 1.11 -3.95
CA SER A 51 -8.10 1.89 -3.44
C SER A 51 -9.41 1.10 -3.44
N MET A 52 -9.59 0.17 -4.37
CA MET A 52 -10.78 -0.67 -4.45
C MET A 52 -10.74 -1.84 -3.45
N THR A 53 -9.56 -2.45 -3.26
CA THR A 53 -9.39 -3.61 -2.37
C THR A 53 -9.29 -3.19 -0.91
N TYR A 54 -8.70 -2.03 -0.62
CA TYR A 54 -8.46 -1.53 0.74
C TYR A 54 -8.91 -0.05 0.87
N PRO A 55 -10.22 0.22 0.91
CA PRO A 55 -10.76 1.59 0.89
C PRO A 55 -10.43 2.39 2.16
N ASP A 56 -10.12 1.72 3.27
CA ASP A 56 -9.80 2.34 4.56
C ASP A 56 -8.29 2.54 4.77
N THR A 57 -7.48 2.33 3.72
CA THR A 57 -6.02 2.36 3.77
C THR A 57 -5.44 3.41 2.82
N VAL A 58 -4.50 4.20 3.32
CA VAL A 58 -3.67 5.11 2.54
C VAL A 58 -2.36 4.41 2.22
N PHE A 59 -2.04 4.33 0.93
CA PHE A 59 -0.84 3.66 0.44
C PHE A 59 0.26 4.64 0.07
N GLU A 60 1.43 4.45 0.67
CA GLU A 60 2.68 5.04 0.23
C GLU A 60 3.37 4.07 -0.74
N LEU A 61 3.61 4.51 -1.97
CA LEU A 61 4.29 3.71 -2.98
C LEU A 61 5.80 3.89 -2.86
N VAL A 62 6.51 2.81 -2.57
CA VAL A 62 7.97 2.78 -2.41
C VAL A 62 8.56 2.02 -3.59
N GLU A 63 9.36 2.71 -4.40
CA GLU A 63 10.08 2.06 -5.49
C GLU A 63 11.24 1.21 -4.94
N VAL A 64 11.33 -0.02 -5.41
CA VAL A 64 12.38 -0.98 -5.12
C VAL A 64 13.30 -1.05 -6.33
N THR A 65 14.55 -0.70 -6.09
CA THR A 65 15.66 -0.83 -7.05
C THR A 65 16.51 -2.02 -6.69
N GLU A 66 17.37 -2.48 -7.61
CA GLU A 66 18.33 -3.55 -7.34
C GLU A 66 19.21 -3.28 -6.10
N ASP A 67 19.59 -2.01 -5.88
CA ASP A 67 20.40 -1.60 -4.72
C ASP A 67 19.64 -1.67 -3.39
N THR A 68 18.32 -1.51 -3.41
CA THR A 68 17.48 -1.43 -2.20
C THR A 68 16.74 -2.72 -1.91
N TRP A 69 16.57 -3.58 -2.92
CA TRP A 69 15.84 -4.84 -2.85
C TRP A 69 16.33 -5.73 -1.70
N GLN A 70 17.64 -5.94 -1.59
CA GLN A 70 18.21 -6.79 -0.56
C GLN A 70 17.97 -6.23 0.84
N GLY A 71 18.04 -4.91 1.00
CA GLY A 71 17.77 -4.24 2.27
C GLY A 71 16.31 -4.37 2.72
N PHE A 72 15.37 -4.29 1.78
CA PHE A 72 13.95 -4.51 2.06
C PHE A 72 13.64 -5.98 2.35
N TYR A 73 14.28 -6.89 1.62
CA TYR A 73 14.13 -8.33 1.84
C TYR A 73 14.58 -8.74 3.24
N ASP A 74 15.74 -8.26 3.69
CA ASP A 74 16.27 -8.55 5.03
C ASP A 74 15.37 -7.99 6.15
N GLN A 75 14.73 -6.84 5.92
CA GLN A 75 13.74 -6.27 6.84
C GLN A 75 12.41 -7.03 6.85
N GLY A 76 12.21 -7.96 5.91
CA GLY A 76 11.00 -8.78 5.82
C GLY A 76 9.74 -8.02 5.36
N VAL A 77 9.89 -6.81 4.80
CA VAL A 77 8.74 -5.94 4.46
C VAL A 77 7.84 -6.50 3.36
N PHE A 78 8.38 -7.40 2.51
CA PHE A 78 7.63 -8.06 1.45
C PHE A 78 6.66 -9.14 1.96
N PHE A 79 6.85 -9.60 3.20
CA PHE A 79 6.07 -10.69 3.80
C PHE A 79 4.97 -10.19 4.76
N ASP A 80 4.76 -8.87 4.82
CA ASP A 80 3.71 -8.25 5.63
C ASP A 80 2.32 -8.57 5.04
N ASP A 81 1.72 -9.65 5.52
CA ASP A 81 0.30 -9.97 5.33
C ASP A 81 -0.48 -9.01 6.23
N TRP A 82 -1.24 -8.07 5.66
CA TRP A 82 -1.86 -6.93 6.37
C TRP A 82 -2.99 -7.30 7.36
N SER A 83 -2.96 -8.51 7.93
CA SER A 83 -3.84 -9.06 8.96
C SER A 83 -3.94 -8.21 10.23
#